data_AF-A0A1W4WU06-F1
#
_entry.id   AF-A0A1W4WU06-F1
#
_cell.length_a   1.000
_cell.length_b   1.000
_cell.length_c   1.000
_cell.angle_alpha   90.00
_cell.angle_beta   90.00
_cell.angle_gamma   90.00
#
_symmetry.space_group_name_H-M   'P 1'
#
loop_
_entity.id
_entity.type
_entity.pdbx_description
1 polymer ?
#
loop_
_entity_poly.entity_id
_entity_poly.type
_entity_poly.pdbx_seq_one_letter_code
_entity_poly.pdbx_strand_id
1 'polypeptide(L)'
;MERVKQTLWLLIELGADPDFGTVPLPPLILSIFVKCEMLTKELINRGDSNIRTSVDNLSAIHVLCCLPFHQDYLNIFKVLVPVTNLNLRTGTEHWKKEKEVILSTELYKTVLDEGKTALHILSMRYDFEGFENIQWEMFELLLNEGADPNLSYLGHTSLTLAMLRGNIFIVEEMLKRRFVNPNQLLGEGIGVPLTMLLLKRYTNYLPANLCMRFVNLLMDYNANPFVIFSIHGNAVEFLEKEYESSVTKTKESKRDKSKSRQSKGKDKKKKGVYKVLINNFLICSRNFLLRHIQAKVVEYVYLFISEACTEEKYLFHLAKFVNIDEAVQCLQLLIQNRIIAPRENTLNICRDVLNFVRVCNTDSPRKDNKSSSSLANQPPVETMLTNFNLQKNVYVDKKYNSHPPELDKNLDKYVVCYQCCKSVGKELIPCPNCWMVYFCSEICNKSSLQASEKWKPKIDLLHSFARKIRLDPGTN
;
A
#
# COMPACT_ATOMS: atom_id res chain seq x y z
N MET A 1 -42.29 13.75 -21.80
CA MET A 1 -41.49 12.52 -21.91
C MET A 1 -42.18 11.44 -22.73
N GLU A 2 -43.44 11.08 -22.45
CA GLU A 2 -44.12 10.01 -23.20
C GLU A 2 -44.21 10.26 -24.72
N ARG A 3 -44.51 11.50 -25.13
CA ARG A 3 -44.51 11.87 -26.57
C ARG A 3 -43.13 11.71 -27.23
N VAL A 4 -42.06 12.11 -26.56
CA VAL A 4 -40.68 11.99 -27.07
C VAL A 4 -40.32 10.52 -27.25
N LYS A 5 -40.68 9.67 -26.28
CA LYS A 5 -40.52 8.21 -26.36
C LYS A 5 -41.29 7.61 -27.53
N GLN A 6 -42.56 7.96 -27.69
CA GLN A 6 -43.39 7.49 -28.82
C GLN A 6 -42.82 7.93 -30.17
N THR A 7 -42.31 9.17 -30.27
CA THR A 7 -41.65 9.65 -31.48
C THR A 7 -40.38 8.87 -31.79
N LEU A 8 -39.54 8.60 -30.79
CA LEU A 8 -38.32 7.81 -30.98
C LEU A 8 -38.63 6.37 -31.39
N TRP A 9 -39.63 5.75 -30.77
CA TRP A 9 -40.07 4.41 -31.15
C TRP A 9 -40.53 4.36 -32.60
N LEU A 10 -41.37 5.31 -33.00
CA LEU A 10 -41.83 5.40 -34.38
C LEU A 10 -40.65 5.60 -35.35
N LEU A 11 -39.69 6.47 -35.02
CA LEU A 11 -38.52 6.69 -35.87
C LEU A 11 -37.69 5.41 -36.05
N ILE A 12 -37.47 4.67 -34.96
CA ILE A 12 -36.70 3.43 -35.02
C ILE A 12 -37.48 2.31 -35.74
N GLU A 13 -38.79 2.21 -35.53
CA GLU A 13 -39.67 1.29 -36.27
C GLU A 13 -39.68 1.58 -37.78
N LEU A 14 -39.57 2.85 -38.16
CA LEU A 14 -39.44 3.29 -39.55
C LEU A 14 -38.03 3.05 -40.13
N GLY A 15 -37.11 2.42 -39.38
CA GLY A 15 -35.77 2.07 -39.82
C GLY A 15 -34.70 3.12 -39.57
N ALA A 16 -34.93 4.09 -38.68
CA ALA A 16 -33.87 5.00 -38.26
C ALA A 16 -32.75 4.22 -37.54
N ASP A 17 -31.53 4.38 -38.04
CA ASP A 17 -30.33 3.79 -37.44
C ASP A 17 -29.95 4.57 -36.16
N PRO A 18 -29.97 3.94 -34.97
CA PRO A 18 -29.65 4.59 -33.69
C PRO A 18 -28.18 4.98 -33.56
N ASP A 19 -27.30 4.45 -34.43
CA ASP A 19 -25.87 4.75 -34.45
C ASP A 19 -25.51 5.82 -35.50
N PHE A 20 -26.50 6.24 -36.30
CA PHE A 20 -26.28 7.20 -37.37
C PHE A 20 -26.11 8.62 -36.83
N GLY A 21 -24.95 9.21 -37.13
CA GLY A 21 -24.65 10.61 -36.88
C GLY A 21 -23.39 10.80 -36.03
N THR A 22 -22.44 11.57 -36.56
CA THR A 22 -21.21 11.96 -35.84
C THR A 22 -21.20 13.44 -35.45
N VAL A 23 -22.27 14.17 -35.80
CA VAL A 23 -22.41 15.61 -35.58
C VAL A 23 -23.77 15.91 -34.94
N PRO A 24 -23.82 16.63 -33.79
CA PRO A 24 -22.67 17.04 -32.99
C PRO A 24 -22.00 15.85 -32.27
N LEU A 25 -22.75 14.81 -31.92
CA LEU A 25 -22.30 13.57 -31.27
C LEU A 25 -23.27 12.42 -31.63
N PRO A 26 -22.87 11.15 -31.47
CA PRO A 26 -23.77 10.02 -31.64
C PRO A 26 -25.03 10.08 -30.75
N PRO A 27 -26.19 9.57 -31.20
CA PRO A 27 -27.45 9.65 -30.45
C PRO A 27 -27.37 9.11 -29.02
N LEU A 28 -26.69 7.98 -28.81
CA LEU A 28 -26.46 7.41 -27.49
C LEU A 28 -25.65 8.33 -26.57
N ILE A 29 -24.67 9.06 -27.12
CA ILE A 29 -23.87 9.99 -26.32
C ILE A 29 -24.67 11.26 -26.02
N LEU A 30 -25.51 11.72 -26.96
CA LEU A 30 -26.42 12.84 -26.74
C LEU A 30 -27.45 12.57 -25.65
N SER A 31 -27.95 11.33 -25.53
CA SER A 31 -28.95 10.99 -24.52
C SER A 31 -28.44 11.19 -23.08
N ILE A 32 -27.13 11.07 -22.86
CA ILE A 32 -26.49 11.32 -21.56
C ILE A 32 -26.75 12.76 -21.09
N PHE A 33 -26.59 13.74 -21.99
CA PHE A 33 -26.75 15.16 -21.65
C PHE A 33 -28.20 15.54 -21.37
N VAL A 34 -29.15 14.75 -21.87
CA VAL A 34 -30.59 14.91 -21.57
C VAL A 34 -30.92 14.39 -20.16
N LYS A 35 -30.01 13.68 -19.49
CA LYS A 35 -30.21 13.08 -18.16
C LYS A 35 -31.42 12.13 -18.10
N CYS A 36 -31.68 11.42 -19.19
CA CYS A 36 -32.79 10.48 -19.28
C CYS A 36 -32.31 9.02 -19.37
N GLU A 37 -32.47 8.30 -18.26
CA GLU A 37 -32.18 6.86 -18.17
C GLU A 37 -32.98 6.05 -19.20
N MET A 38 -34.30 6.26 -19.27
CA MET A 38 -35.20 5.53 -20.16
C MET A 38 -34.81 5.66 -21.64
N LEU A 39 -34.45 6.88 -22.05
CA LEU A 39 -33.99 7.15 -23.42
C LEU A 39 -32.70 6.40 -23.72
N THR A 40 -31.73 6.48 -22.80
CA THR A 40 -30.43 5.83 -22.96
C THR A 40 -30.60 4.32 -23.05
N LYS A 41 -31.42 3.73 -22.17
CA LYS A 41 -31.74 2.29 -22.19
C LYS A 41 -32.30 1.84 -23.55
N GLU A 42 -33.18 2.65 -24.14
CA GLU A 42 -33.82 2.32 -25.39
C GLU A 42 -32.87 2.34 -26.58
N LEU A 43 -31.93 3.29 -26.58
CA LEU A 43 -30.87 3.39 -27.58
C LEU A 43 -29.87 2.24 -27.45
N ILE A 44 -29.45 1.88 -26.23
CA ILE A 44 -28.53 0.78 -26.00
C ILE A 44 -29.10 -0.57 -26.47
N ASN A 45 -30.42 -0.78 -26.34
CA ASN A 45 -31.05 -2.02 -26.77
C ASN A 45 -31.05 -2.21 -28.30
N ARG A 46 -30.78 -1.16 -29.09
CA ARG A 46 -30.92 -1.18 -30.55
C ARG A 46 -29.69 -0.69 -31.31
N GLY A 47 -28.74 -0.04 -30.65
CA GLY A 47 -27.49 0.45 -31.25
C GLY A 47 -26.25 -0.08 -30.55
N ASP A 48 -25.08 0.34 -31.01
CA ASP A 48 -23.78 -0.02 -30.43
C ASP A 48 -23.53 0.75 -29.13
N SER A 49 -23.50 0.01 -28.00
CA SER A 49 -23.13 0.56 -26.69
C SER A 49 -21.69 1.11 -26.64
N ASN A 50 -20.83 0.68 -27.55
CA ASN A 50 -19.44 1.08 -27.65
C ASN A 50 -19.20 2.21 -28.66
N ILE A 51 -20.27 2.83 -29.19
CA ILE A 51 -20.18 3.95 -30.12
C ILE A 51 -19.30 5.07 -29.56
N ARG A 52 -18.55 5.72 -30.45
CA ARG A 52 -17.51 6.66 -30.06
C ARG A 52 -17.64 8.01 -30.74
N THR A 53 -17.18 9.04 -30.04
CA THR A 53 -17.02 10.37 -30.58
C THR A 53 -15.92 10.38 -31.64
N SER A 54 -16.11 11.19 -32.68
CA SER A 54 -15.11 11.42 -33.73
C SER A 54 -13.84 12.10 -33.20
N VAL A 55 -14.01 12.98 -32.21
CA VAL A 55 -12.93 13.65 -31.48
C VAL A 55 -12.60 12.86 -30.22
N ASP A 56 -11.32 12.63 -29.93
CA ASP A 56 -10.84 11.96 -28.71
C ASP A 56 -11.32 10.52 -28.47
N ASN A 57 -12.07 9.92 -29.40
CA ASN A 57 -12.46 8.51 -29.39
C ASN A 57 -13.15 8.08 -28.07
N LEU A 58 -14.01 8.95 -27.53
CA LEU A 58 -14.71 8.74 -26.26
C LEU A 58 -15.97 7.94 -26.48
N SER A 59 -16.17 6.89 -25.69
CA SER A 59 -17.47 6.19 -25.64
C SER A 59 -18.41 6.85 -24.64
N ALA A 60 -19.67 6.43 -24.65
CA ALA A 60 -20.69 6.89 -23.71
C ALA A 60 -20.24 6.83 -22.24
N ILE A 61 -19.53 5.74 -21.85
CA ILE A 61 -19.06 5.59 -20.48
C ILE A 61 -17.91 6.54 -20.14
N HIS A 62 -17.00 6.81 -21.09
CA HIS A 62 -15.95 7.80 -20.91
C HIS A 62 -16.54 9.19 -20.69
N VAL A 63 -17.58 9.55 -21.46
CA VAL A 63 -18.28 10.84 -21.32
C VAL A 63 -18.93 10.94 -19.93
N LEU A 64 -19.64 9.91 -19.47
CA LEU A 64 -20.21 9.89 -18.11
C LEU A 64 -19.14 10.08 -17.03
N CYS A 65 -17.98 9.43 -17.15
CA CYS A 65 -16.88 9.59 -16.21
C CYS A 65 -16.25 10.98 -16.22
N CYS A 66 -16.42 11.77 -17.29
CA CYS A 66 -15.96 13.15 -17.38
C CYS A 66 -16.94 14.16 -16.77
N LEU A 67 -18.23 13.82 -16.66
CA LEU A 67 -19.27 14.71 -16.17
C LEU A 67 -19.26 14.84 -14.63
N PRO A 68 -19.78 15.96 -14.07
CA PRO A 68 -19.91 16.13 -12.63
C PRO A 68 -20.75 15.01 -12.00
N PHE A 69 -20.41 14.62 -10.77
CA PHE A 69 -21.17 13.59 -10.05
C PHE A 69 -22.63 14.05 -9.82
N HIS A 70 -23.58 13.24 -10.27
CA HIS A 70 -25.02 13.52 -10.17
C HIS A 70 -25.81 12.21 -10.19
N GLN A 71 -26.95 12.16 -9.48
CA GLN A 71 -27.76 10.95 -9.39
C GLN A 71 -28.28 10.48 -10.75
N ASP A 72 -28.78 11.39 -11.59
CA ASP A 72 -29.23 11.04 -12.94
C ASP A 72 -28.13 10.39 -13.80
N TYR A 73 -26.89 10.87 -13.71
CA TYR A 73 -25.78 10.27 -14.45
C TYR A 73 -25.42 8.90 -13.90
N LEU A 74 -25.50 8.71 -12.59
CA LEU A 74 -25.31 7.39 -11.96
C LEU A 74 -26.40 6.39 -12.40
N ASN A 75 -27.65 6.83 -12.53
CA ASN A 75 -28.73 5.97 -13.04
C ASN A 75 -28.48 5.55 -14.49
N ILE A 76 -28.05 6.48 -15.34
CA ILE A 76 -27.63 6.17 -16.72
C ILE A 76 -26.41 5.23 -16.72
N PHE A 77 -25.44 5.48 -15.84
CA PHE A 77 -24.24 4.67 -15.69
C PHE A 77 -24.56 3.20 -15.38
N LYS A 78 -25.50 2.95 -14.45
CA LYS A 78 -25.97 1.60 -14.09
C LYS A 78 -26.52 0.81 -15.27
N VAL A 79 -27.19 1.47 -16.21
CA VAL A 79 -27.76 0.82 -17.39
C VAL A 79 -26.69 0.55 -18.45
N LEU A 80 -25.68 1.42 -18.54
CA LEU A 80 -24.65 1.36 -19.59
C LEU A 80 -23.53 0.35 -19.27
N VAL A 81 -23.13 0.25 -17.99
CA VAL A 81 -21.98 -0.58 -17.57
C VAL A 81 -22.12 -2.05 -17.99
N PRO A 82 -23.25 -2.75 -17.77
CA PRO A 82 -23.32 -4.21 -18.01
C PRO A 82 -23.20 -4.63 -19.48
N VAL A 83 -23.36 -3.67 -20.40
CA VAL A 83 -23.49 -3.91 -21.85
C VAL A 83 -22.39 -3.24 -22.66
N THR A 84 -21.48 -2.51 -22.01
CA THR A 84 -20.40 -1.76 -22.66
C THR A 84 -19.05 -2.37 -22.32
N ASN A 85 -18.11 -2.36 -23.26
CA ASN A 85 -16.74 -2.74 -22.95
C ASN A 85 -16.08 -1.64 -22.09
N LEU A 86 -15.84 -1.96 -20.82
CA LEU A 86 -15.33 -1.02 -19.81
C LEU A 86 -13.83 -0.73 -19.96
N ASN A 87 -13.10 -1.57 -20.70
CA ASN A 87 -11.66 -1.48 -20.90
C ASN A 87 -11.29 -0.81 -22.23
N LEU A 88 -12.27 -0.25 -22.95
CA LEU A 88 -12.00 0.59 -24.11
C LEU A 88 -11.12 1.78 -23.71
N ARG A 89 -10.23 2.16 -24.61
CA ARG A 89 -9.34 3.30 -24.42
C ARG A 89 -9.78 4.50 -25.25
N THR A 90 -9.66 5.69 -24.64
CA THR A 90 -9.79 6.98 -25.33
C THR A 90 -8.68 7.20 -26.35
N GLY A 91 -8.79 8.24 -27.15
CA GLY A 91 -7.69 8.80 -27.91
C GLY A 91 -6.60 9.36 -26.99
N THR A 92 -5.38 9.48 -27.52
CA THR A 92 -4.19 9.93 -26.78
C THR A 92 -4.19 11.43 -26.49
N GLU A 93 -4.92 12.22 -27.29
CA GLU A 93 -5.01 13.68 -27.10
C GLU A 93 -6.03 14.08 -26.03
N HIS A 94 -6.92 13.16 -25.64
CA HIS A 94 -7.91 13.39 -24.58
C HIS A 94 -7.19 13.80 -23.28
N TRP A 95 -7.51 14.98 -22.75
CA TRP A 95 -6.87 15.55 -21.56
C TRP A 95 -5.33 15.68 -21.64
N LYS A 96 -4.83 16.16 -22.78
CA LYS A 96 -3.39 16.43 -23.00
C LYS A 96 -2.71 17.21 -21.87
N LYS A 97 -3.38 18.25 -21.33
CA LYS A 97 -2.84 19.04 -20.19
C LYS A 97 -2.58 18.18 -18.96
N GLU A 98 -3.46 17.23 -18.66
CA GLU A 98 -3.29 16.33 -17.51
C GLU A 98 -2.17 15.31 -17.73
N LYS A 99 -1.97 14.88 -18.97
CA LYS A 99 -0.81 14.06 -19.33
C LYS A 99 0.51 14.79 -19.08
N GLU A 100 0.60 16.06 -19.48
CA GLU A 100 1.76 16.92 -19.21
C GLU A 100 1.96 17.20 -17.72
N VAL A 101 0.89 17.16 -16.92
CA VAL A 101 0.98 17.23 -15.47
C VAL A 101 1.49 15.89 -14.91
N ILE A 102 1.00 14.73 -15.32
CA ILE A 102 1.43 13.45 -14.72
C ILE A 102 2.89 13.09 -15.10
N LEU A 103 3.33 13.47 -16.30
CA LEU A 103 4.69 13.23 -16.78
C LEU A 103 5.55 14.48 -16.56
N SER A 104 6.78 14.34 -16.07
CA SER A 104 7.74 15.45 -16.17
C SER A 104 8.09 15.71 -17.64
N THR A 105 8.44 16.95 -17.99
CA THR A 105 8.78 17.40 -19.35
C THR A 105 9.83 16.53 -20.06
N GLU A 106 10.68 15.82 -19.31
CA GLU A 106 11.72 14.94 -19.84
C GLU A 106 11.20 13.57 -20.31
N LEU A 107 10.13 13.03 -19.71
CA LEU A 107 9.58 11.70 -20.00
C LEU A 107 8.46 11.71 -21.03
N TYR A 108 7.94 12.90 -21.34
CA TYR A 108 6.84 13.09 -22.29
C TYR A 108 7.10 12.45 -23.66
N LYS A 109 8.37 12.35 -24.08
CA LYS A 109 8.76 11.86 -25.41
C LYS A 109 8.96 10.34 -25.48
N THR A 110 9.10 9.66 -24.35
CA THR A 110 9.51 8.25 -24.32
C THR A 110 8.40 7.31 -23.85
N VAL A 111 7.41 7.83 -23.11
CA VAL A 111 6.32 7.01 -22.57
C VAL A 111 5.24 6.81 -23.61
N LEU A 112 4.94 5.54 -23.91
CA LEU A 112 3.82 5.16 -24.76
C LEU A 112 2.49 5.58 -24.12
N ASP A 113 1.66 6.27 -24.88
CA ASP A 113 0.29 6.61 -24.48
C ASP A 113 -0.68 5.76 -25.29
N GLU A 114 -1.35 4.84 -24.60
CA GLU A 114 -2.37 3.98 -25.19
C GLU A 114 -3.80 4.56 -25.03
N GLY A 115 -3.94 5.71 -24.38
CA GLY A 115 -5.24 6.25 -23.97
C GLY A 115 -5.71 5.74 -22.61
N LYS A 116 -6.83 6.31 -22.14
CA LYS A 116 -7.38 6.09 -20.79
C LYS A 116 -8.60 5.18 -20.86
N THR A 117 -8.84 4.39 -19.84
CA THR A 117 -10.11 3.66 -19.67
C THR A 117 -11.07 4.50 -18.84
N ALA A 118 -12.34 4.11 -18.76
CA ALA A 118 -13.32 4.75 -17.88
C ALA A 118 -12.83 4.83 -16.43
N LEU A 119 -12.22 3.75 -15.93
CA LEU A 119 -11.67 3.68 -14.58
C LEU A 119 -10.49 4.65 -14.39
N HIS A 120 -9.60 4.80 -15.38
CA HIS A 120 -8.53 5.80 -15.34
C HIS A 120 -9.08 7.23 -15.26
N ILE A 121 -10.13 7.54 -16.04
CA ILE A 121 -10.77 8.87 -16.03
C ILE A 121 -11.33 9.17 -14.64
N LEU A 122 -12.09 8.24 -14.04
CA LEU A 122 -12.65 8.43 -12.70
C LEU A 122 -11.56 8.62 -11.63
N SER A 123 -10.46 7.85 -11.70
CA SER A 123 -9.32 8.00 -10.78
C SER A 123 -8.60 9.34 -10.92
N MET A 124 -8.74 10.00 -12.07
CA MET A 124 -8.06 11.27 -12.37
C MET A 124 -8.90 12.51 -12.04
N ARG A 125 -10.14 12.36 -11.56
CA ARG A 125 -11.05 13.46 -11.18
C ARG A 125 -10.52 14.26 -9.98
N TYR A 126 -10.93 15.53 -9.88
CA TYR A 126 -10.56 16.44 -8.77
C TYR A 126 -11.76 16.88 -7.94
N ASP A 127 -12.94 16.86 -8.53
CA ASP A 127 -14.21 17.31 -7.97
C ASP A 127 -14.95 16.17 -7.25
N PHE A 128 -14.22 15.46 -6.39
CA PHE A 128 -14.73 14.31 -5.63
C PHE A 128 -15.19 14.65 -4.21
N GLU A 129 -14.79 15.79 -3.65
CA GLU A 129 -15.19 16.20 -2.30
C GLU A 129 -16.71 16.38 -2.21
N GLY A 130 -17.34 15.68 -1.24
CA GLY A 130 -18.80 15.74 -1.02
C GLY A 130 -19.63 14.82 -1.91
N PHE A 131 -18.99 13.99 -2.75
CA PHE A 131 -19.66 13.04 -3.66
C PHE A 131 -19.17 11.60 -3.45
N GLU A 132 -18.66 11.28 -2.27
CA GLU A 132 -18.02 10.01 -1.93
C GLU A 132 -18.92 8.80 -2.28
N ASN A 133 -20.22 8.89 -1.96
CA ASN A 133 -21.18 7.82 -2.21
C ASN A 133 -21.35 7.53 -3.71
N ILE A 134 -21.62 8.57 -4.52
CA ILE A 134 -21.83 8.43 -5.97
C ILE A 134 -20.55 7.94 -6.63
N GLN A 135 -19.41 8.53 -6.24
CA GLN A 135 -18.12 8.17 -6.80
C GLN A 135 -17.79 6.71 -6.50
N TRP A 136 -17.94 6.27 -5.26
CA TRP A 136 -17.69 4.89 -4.88
C TRP A 136 -18.62 3.93 -5.63
N GLU A 137 -19.91 4.26 -5.74
CA GLU A 137 -20.87 3.40 -6.45
C GLU A 137 -20.50 3.25 -7.93
N MET A 138 -20.03 4.31 -8.60
CA MET A 138 -19.50 4.21 -9.96
C MET A 138 -18.25 3.32 -10.04
N PHE A 139 -17.31 3.45 -9.10
CA PHE A 139 -16.12 2.61 -9.04
C PHE A 139 -16.47 1.13 -8.81
N GLU A 140 -17.35 0.85 -7.84
CA GLU A 140 -17.80 -0.48 -7.49
C GLU A 140 -18.48 -1.17 -8.67
N LEU A 141 -19.37 -0.45 -9.37
CA LEU A 141 -20.03 -0.98 -10.56
C LEU A 141 -19.03 -1.34 -11.66
N LEU A 142 -18.08 -0.46 -11.98
CA LEU A 142 -17.05 -0.76 -12.99
C LEU A 142 -16.23 -2.01 -12.62
N LEU A 143 -15.78 -2.08 -11.37
CA LEU A 143 -14.90 -3.16 -10.91
C LEU A 143 -15.61 -4.51 -10.83
N ASN A 144 -16.90 -4.51 -10.47
CA ASN A 144 -17.72 -5.72 -10.43
C ASN A 144 -18.07 -6.23 -11.83
N GLU A 145 -18.27 -5.34 -12.79
CA GLU A 145 -18.68 -5.65 -14.17
C GLU A 145 -17.49 -5.86 -15.13
N GLY A 146 -16.27 -6.01 -14.60
CA GLY A 146 -15.10 -6.47 -15.38
C GLY A 146 -14.16 -5.38 -15.90
N ALA A 147 -14.24 -4.15 -15.39
CA ALA A 147 -13.17 -3.17 -15.61
C ALA A 147 -11.87 -3.66 -14.94
N ASP A 148 -10.77 -3.70 -15.69
CA ASP A 148 -9.49 -4.16 -15.16
C ASP A 148 -8.72 -3.00 -14.50
N PRO A 149 -8.53 -3.01 -13.17
CA PRO A 149 -7.80 -1.96 -12.48
C PRO A 149 -6.28 -2.02 -12.68
N ASN A 150 -5.75 -3.09 -13.27
CA ASN A 150 -4.32 -3.30 -13.46
C ASN A 150 -3.82 -2.77 -14.81
N LEU A 151 -4.73 -2.34 -15.70
CA LEU A 151 -4.35 -1.70 -16.95
C LEU A 151 -3.50 -0.46 -16.67
N SER A 152 -2.48 -0.27 -17.49
CA SER A 152 -1.58 0.87 -17.34
C SER A 152 -2.02 2.05 -18.20
N TYR A 153 -1.87 3.25 -17.65
CA TYR A 153 -1.88 4.52 -18.37
C TYR A 153 -0.65 5.32 -17.92
N LEU A 154 0.28 5.57 -18.84
CA LEU A 154 1.55 6.26 -18.58
C LEU A 154 2.38 5.64 -17.45
N GLY A 155 2.31 4.32 -17.30
CA GLY A 155 2.96 3.58 -16.22
C GLY A 155 2.21 3.56 -14.90
N HIS A 156 1.05 4.21 -14.79
CA HIS A 156 0.21 4.22 -13.60
C HIS A 156 -0.99 3.28 -13.74
N THR A 157 -1.49 2.77 -12.61
CA THR A 157 -2.76 2.05 -12.53
C THR A 157 -3.86 2.97 -12.00
N SER A 158 -5.12 2.52 -12.03
CA SER A 158 -6.24 3.27 -11.45
C SER A 158 -6.02 3.62 -9.97
N LEU A 159 -5.38 2.73 -9.21
CA LEU A 159 -4.99 2.95 -7.81
C LEU A 159 -4.01 4.12 -7.67
N THR A 160 -2.93 4.12 -8.45
CA THR A 160 -1.88 5.14 -8.30
C THR A 160 -2.31 6.49 -8.88
N LEU A 161 -3.19 6.51 -9.88
CA LEU A 161 -3.83 7.74 -10.34
C LEU A 161 -4.72 8.37 -9.24
N ALA A 162 -5.54 7.57 -8.56
CA ALA A 162 -6.36 8.04 -7.45
C ALA A 162 -5.50 8.57 -6.29
N MET A 163 -4.39 7.88 -5.99
CA MET A 163 -3.39 8.35 -5.03
C MET A 163 -2.78 9.69 -5.46
N LEU A 164 -2.39 9.86 -6.72
CA LEU A 164 -1.82 11.12 -7.23
C LEU A 164 -2.78 12.30 -7.10
N ARG A 165 -4.09 12.05 -7.22
CA ARG A 165 -5.14 13.06 -7.02
C ARG A 165 -5.44 13.36 -5.55
N GLY A 166 -4.95 12.53 -4.63
CA GLY A 166 -5.20 12.71 -3.20
C GLY A 166 -6.54 12.17 -2.72
N ASN A 167 -7.23 11.34 -3.53
CA ASN A 167 -8.50 10.74 -3.13
C ASN A 167 -8.26 9.54 -2.20
N ILE A 168 -8.18 9.81 -0.89
CA ILE A 168 -7.87 8.77 0.10
C ILE A 168 -9.02 7.77 0.28
N PHE A 169 -10.26 8.24 0.18
CA PHE A 169 -11.46 7.44 0.41
C PHE A 169 -11.57 6.29 -0.59
N ILE A 170 -11.42 6.58 -1.88
CA ILE A 170 -11.48 5.54 -2.91
C ILE A 170 -10.30 4.58 -2.82
N VAL A 171 -9.09 5.09 -2.55
CA VAL A 171 -7.92 4.24 -2.37
C VAL A 171 -8.14 3.26 -1.21
N GLU A 172 -8.68 3.74 -0.09
CA GLU A 172 -9.02 2.90 1.06
C GLU A 172 -10.09 1.85 0.71
N GLU A 173 -11.20 2.24 0.08
CA GLU A 173 -12.26 1.29 -0.26
C GLU A 173 -11.81 0.25 -1.33
N MET A 174 -11.01 0.66 -2.32
CA MET A 174 -10.41 -0.25 -3.31
C MET A 174 -9.50 -1.29 -2.65
N LEU A 175 -8.71 -0.89 -1.65
CA LEU A 175 -7.81 -1.78 -0.89
C LEU A 175 -8.59 -2.70 0.07
N LYS A 176 -9.56 -2.14 0.80
CA LYS A 176 -10.43 -2.84 1.75
C LYS A 176 -11.22 -3.96 1.09
N ARG A 177 -11.81 -3.67 -0.07
CA ARG A 177 -12.58 -4.64 -0.87
C ARG A 177 -11.72 -5.47 -1.80
N ARG A 178 -10.40 -5.25 -1.80
CA ARG A 178 -9.39 -6.07 -2.50
C ARG A 178 -9.57 -6.10 -4.01
N PHE A 179 -10.02 -5.00 -4.59
CA PHE A 179 -10.10 -4.88 -6.06
C PHE A 179 -8.72 -4.77 -6.69
N VAL A 180 -7.74 -4.23 -5.96
CA VAL A 180 -6.39 -3.91 -6.46
C VAL A 180 -5.26 -4.55 -5.67
N ASN A 181 -4.14 -4.79 -6.35
CA ASN A 181 -2.91 -5.27 -5.73
C ASN A 181 -2.06 -4.08 -5.23
N PRO A 182 -1.81 -3.94 -3.92
CA PRO A 182 -0.98 -2.87 -3.38
C PRO A 182 0.52 -3.01 -3.71
N ASN A 183 0.96 -4.19 -4.17
CA ASN A 183 2.33 -4.49 -4.58
C ASN A 183 2.50 -4.59 -6.10
N GLN A 184 1.53 -4.10 -6.88
CA GLN A 184 1.58 -4.14 -8.34
C GLN A 184 2.82 -3.43 -8.87
N LEU A 185 3.54 -4.06 -9.79
CA LEU A 185 4.63 -3.40 -10.50
C LEU A 185 4.04 -2.38 -11.50
N LEU A 186 4.55 -1.16 -11.42
CA LEU A 186 4.17 -0.03 -12.24
C LEU A 186 5.13 0.11 -13.44
N GLY A 187 4.85 1.08 -14.30
CA GLY A 187 5.69 1.36 -15.46
C GLY A 187 7.14 1.72 -15.10
N GLU A 188 7.98 1.74 -16.13
CA GLU A 188 9.42 1.89 -16.00
C GLU A 188 9.81 3.11 -15.14
N GLY A 189 10.67 2.86 -14.14
CA GLY A 189 11.16 3.87 -13.22
C GLY A 189 10.15 4.37 -12.17
N ILE A 190 8.93 3.84 -12.11
CA ILE A 190 7.95 4.22 -11.05
C ILE A 190 8.05 3.26 -9.85
N GLY A 191 8.28 1.96 -10.11
CA GLY A 191 8.41 0.93 -9.09
C GLY A 191 7.06 0.37 -8.67
N VAL A 192 6.67 0.54 -7.41
CA VAL A 192 5.42 0.02 -6.84
C VAL A 192 4.60 1.16 -6.21
N PRO A 193 3.31 0.96 -5.87
CA PRO A 193 2.49 2.01 -5.25
C PRO A 193 3.15 2.69 -4.04
N LEU A 194 3.88 1.95 -3.20
CA LEU A 194 4.63 2.50 -2.06
C LEU A 194 5.71 3.51 -2.46
N THR A 195 6.36 3.32 -3.62
CA THR A 195 7.47 4.20 -4.05
C THR A 195 6.98 5.41 -4.81
N MET A 196 5.80 5.32 -5.46
CA MET A 196 5.31 6.33 -6.40
C MET A 196 5.30 7.76 -5.82
N LEU A 197 4.58 8.02 -4.72
CA LEU A 197 4.49 9.38 -4.12
C LEU A 197 5.80 9.87 -3.50
N LEU A 198 6.75 8.94 -3.28
CA LEU A 198 8.06 9.23 -2.72
C LEU A 198 9.10 9.56 -3.79
N LEU A 199 8.76 9.45 -5.08
CA LEU A 199 9.62 9.89 -6.17
C LEU A 199 9.70 11.41 -6.22
N LYS A 200 10.88 11.92 -6.58
CA LYS A 200 11.17 13.37 -6.61
C LYS A 200 10.21 14.15 -7.52
N ARG A 201 9.80 13.54 -8.62
CA ARG A 201 8.83 14.11 -9.59
C ARG A 201 7.45 14.32 -8.97
N TYR A 202 7.04 13.48 -8.01
CA TYR A 202 5.71 13.53 -7.40
C TYR A 202 5.68 14.21 -6.03
N THR A 203 6.85 14.52 -5.45
CA THR A 203 6.96 15.08 -4.08
C THR A 203 6.20 16.39 -3.85
N ASN A 204 5.89 17.15 -4.91
CA ASN A 204 5.16 18.42 -4.78
C ASN A 204 3.70 18.35 -5.23
N TYR A 205 3.20 17.17 -5.65
CA TYR A 205 1.82 17.01 -6.09
C TYR A 205 0.87 17.11 -4.91
N LEU A 206 1.27 16.47 -3.80
CA LEU A 206 0.46 16.39 -2.60
C LEU A 206 1.25 16.87 -1.38
N PRO A 207 0.54 17.38 -0.35
CA PRO A 207 1.12 17.64 0.95
C PRO A 207 1.81 16.39 1.54
N ALA A 208 2.98 16.58 2.17
CA ALA A 208 3.80 15.49 2.70
C ALA A 208 3.08 14.61 3.74
N ASN A 209 2.17 15.21 4.54
CA ASN A 209 1.33 14.47 5.48
C ASN A 209 0.38 13.51 4.76
N LEU A 210 -0.22 13.93 3.64
CA LEU A 210 -1.11 13.09 2.84
C LEU A 210 -0.33 11.97 2.14
N CYS A 211 0.88 12.25 1.64
CA CYS A 211 1.76 11.19 1.10
C CYS A 211 2.05 10.11 2.15
N MET A 212 2.36 10.49 3.39
CA MET A 212 2.59 9.52 4.47
C MET A 212 1.31 8.78 4.88
N ARG A 213 0.14 9.43 4.82
CA ARG A 213 -1.14 8.73 5.02
C ARG A 213 -1.34 7.62 4.00
N PHE A 214 -1.04 7.87 2.72
CA PHE A 214 -1.10 6.83 1.69
C PHE A 214 -0.09 5.70 1.91
N VAL A 215 1.14 6.02 2.33
CA VAL A 215 2.15 5.00 2.66
C VAL A 215 1.65 4.09 3.78
N ASN A 216 1.14 4.68 4.87
CA ASN A 216 0.61 3.92 6.00
C ASN A 216 -0.60 3.10 5.58
N LEU A 217 -1.55 3.70 4.86
CA LEU A 217 -2.73 3.01 4.33
C LEU A 217 -2.34 1.79 3.48
N LEU A 218 -1.38 1.93 2.56
CA LEU A 218 -0.88 0.83 1.76
C LEU A 218 -0.26 -0.27 2.63
N MET A 219 0.57 0.08 3.61
CA MET A 219 1.18 -0.89 4.53
C MET A 219 0.14 -1.60 5.42
N ASP A 220 -0.88 -0.88 5.89
CA ASP A 220 -2.01 -1.44 6.65
C ASP A 220 -2.80 -2.46 5.80
N TYR A 221 -2.88 -2.21 4.49
CA TYR A 221 -3.42 -3.14 3.51
C TYR A 221 -2.38 -4.09 2.87
N ASN A 222 -1.24 -4.30 3.54
CA ASN A 222 -0.23 -5.34 3.24
C ASN A 222 0.64 -5.06 1.99
N ALA A 223 0.86 -3.78 1.68
CA ALA A 223 1.95 -3.39 0.80
C ALA A 223 3.28 -3.66 1.51
N ASN A 224 4.13 -4.51 0.94
CA ASN A 224 5.37 -4.95 1.56
C ASN A 224 6.56 -4.17 0.97
N PRO A 225 7.28 -3.36 1.77
CA PRO A 225 8.41 -2.56 1.28
C PRO A 225 9.63 -3.40 0.89
N PHE A 226 9.68 -4.69 1.26
CA PHE A 226 10.83 -5.57 1.07
C PHE A 226 10.71 -6.50 -0.13
N VAL A 227 9.59 -6.45 -0.87
CA VAL A 227 9.44 -7.19 -2.12
C VAL A 227 10.49 -6.66 -3.11
N ILE A 228 11.33 -7.56 -3.60
CA ILE A 228 12.28 -7.26 -4.67
C ILE A 228 11.51 -7.24 -5.98
N PHE A 229 11.47 -6.08 -6.63
CA PHE A 229 10.73 -5.89 -7.89
C PHE A 229 11.59 -5.31 -9.02
N SER A 230 12.87 -5.01 -8.76
CA SER A 230 13.78 -4.44 -9.74
C SER A 230 15.20 -4.96 -9.54
N ILE A 231 16.05 -4.74 -10.54
CA ILE A 231 17.51 -4.91 -10.42
C ILE A 231 18.14 -4.04 -9.33
N HIS A 232 17.42 -3.04 -8.82
CA HIS A 232 17.86 -2.17 -7.73
C HIS A 232 17.44 -2.68 -6.36
N GLY A 233 16.71 -3.80 -6.31
CA GLY A 233 16.27 -4.43 -5.08
C GLY A 233 14.86 -4.02 -4.67
N ASN A 234 14.67 -3.81 -3.37
CA ASN A 234 13.39 -3.52 -2.75
C ASN A 234 13.01 -2.02 -2.83
N ALA A 235 11.87 -1.64 -2.24
CA ALA A 235 11.35 -0.28 -2.32
C ALA A 235 12.29 0.77 -1.72
N VAL A 236 13.00 0.43 -0.63
CA VAL A 236 13.94 1.34 0.04
C VAL A 236 15.18 1.57 -0.82
N GLU A 237 15.75 0.50 -1.37
CA GLU A 237 16.92 0.55 -2.24
C GLU A 237 16.63 1.31 -3.54
N PHE A 238 15.46 1.06 -4.12
CA PHE A 238 14.96 1.78 -5.28
C PHE A 238 14.91 3.30 -5.06
N LEU A 239 14.32 3.75 -3.95
CA LEU A 239 14.20 5.18 -3.63
C LEU A 239 15.54 5.85 -3.31
N GLU A 240 16.46 5.13 -2.67
CA GLU A 240 17.80 5.65 -2.40
C GLU A 240 18.59 5.87 -3.69
N LYS A 241 18.53 4.91 -4.62
CA LYS A 241 19.24 5.03 -5.90
C LYS A 241 18.70 6.19 -6.75
N GLU A 242 17.38 6.37 -6.75
CA GLU A 242 16.72 7.55 -7.34
C GLU A 242 17.24 8.84 -6.72
N TYR A 243 17.39 8.87 -5.39
CA TYR A 243 17.97 10.03 -4.71
C TYR A 243 19.44 10.28 -5.09
N GLU A 244 20.28 9.25 -5.11
CA GLU A 244 21.71 9.34 -5.41
C GLU A 244 21.99 9.79 -6.86
N SER A 245 21.28 9.21 -7.83
CA SER A 245 21.41 9.57 -9.25
C SER A 245 21.09 11.05 -9.53
N SER A 246 20.25 11.66 -8.68
CA SER A 246 19.95 13.08 -8.76
C SER A 246 21.10 13.96 -8.26
N VAL A 247 21.89 13.50 -7.29
CA VAL A 247 23.01 14.26 -6.71
C VAL A 247 24.17 14.35 -7.69
N THR A 248 24.46 13.28 -8.43
CA THR A 248 25.52 13.23 -9.44
C THR A 248 25.21 14.14 -10.64
N LYS A 249 24.00 14.09 -11.20
CA LYS A 249 23.55 15.02 -12.27
C LYS A 249 23.60 16.51 -11.86
N THR A 250 23.41 16.81 -10.57
CA THR A 250 23.53 18.20 -10.07
C THR A 250 24.98 18.65 -9.87
N LYS A 251 25.96 17.73 -9.79
CA LYS A 251 27.39 18.08 -9.67
C LYS A 251 28.02 18.32 -11.04
N GLU A 252 27.60 17.57 -12.06
CA GLU A 252 28.02 17.79 -13.46
C GLU A 252 27.47 19.11 -14.01
N SER A 253 26.17 19.40 -13.82
CA SER A 253 25.57 20.68 -14.25
C SER A 253 26.09 21.92 -13.49
N LYS A 254 26.80 21.75 -12.37
CA LYS A 254 27.44 22.85 -11.62
C LYS A 254 28.83 23.21 -12.13
N ARG A 255 29.47 22.37 -12.96
CA ARG A 255 30.74 22.74 -13.60
C ARG A 255 30.55 23.77 -14.72
N ASP A 256 29.33 23.92 -15.26
CA ASP A 256 29.10 24.77 -16.44
C ASP A 256 28.23 26.02 -16.28
N LYS A 257 27.69 26.35 -15.09
CA LYS A 257 26.94 27.62 -14.94
C LYS A 257 27.27 28.37 -13.65
N SER A 258 28.23 29.29 -13.78
CA SER A 258 28.27 30.49 -12.95
C SER A 258 27.10 31.42 -13.32
N LYS A 259 26.51 32.08 -12.32
CA LYS A 259 25.39 33.06 -12.36
C LYS A 259 23.95 32.52 -12.35
N SER A 260 23.41 32.37 -11.15
CA SER A 260 22.24 33.13 -10.66
C SER A 260 21.91 32.71 -9.20
N ARG A 261 21.74 33.67 -8.29
CA ARG A 261 21.61 33.44 -6.83
C ARG A 261 20.16 33.36 -6.33
N GLN A 262 19.14 33.47 -7.19
CA GLN A 262 17.73 33.54 -6.76
C GLN A 262 16.96 32.20 -6.77
N SER A 263 17.45 31.12 -7.39
CA SER A 263 16.79 29.79 -7.37
C SER A 263 17.18 28.90 -6.19
N LYS A 264 18.25 29.22 -5.44
CA LYS A 264 18.82 28.35 -4.39
C LYS A 264 17.92 28.15 -3.16
N GLY A 265 16.94 29.03 -2.91
CA GLY A 265 16.04 28.94 -1.76
C GLY A 265 14.95 27.87 -1.90
N LYS A 266 14.27 27.82 -3.06
CA LYS A 266 13.18 26.85 -3.32
C LYS A 266 13.70 25.41 -3.43
N ASP A 267 14.87 25.21 -4.04
CA ASP A 267 15.48 23.88 -4.18
C ASP A 267 15.99 23.31 -2.85
N LYS A 268 16.49 24.15 -1.94
CA LYS A 268 16.86 23.72 -0.58
C LYS A 268 15.63 23.26 0.22
N LYS A 269 14.52 24.00 0.13
CA LYS A 269 13.25 23.64 0.81
C LYS A 269 12.67 22.32 0.27
N LYS A 270 12.65 22.15 -1.07
CA LYS A 270 12.22 20.89 -1.73
C LYS A 270 13.07 19.68 -1.33
N LYS A 271 14.40 19.84 -1.23
CA LYS A 271 15.30 18.79 -0.73
C LYS A 271 15.03 18.41 0.73
N GLY A 272 14.64 19.37 1.56
CA GLY A 272 14.25 19.12 2.95
C GLY A 272 13.03 18.20 3.05
N VAL A 273 11.95 18.53 2.34
CA VAL A 273 10.70 17.75 2.36
C VAL A 273 10.90 16.32 1.86
N TYR A 274 11.60 16.17 0.73
CA TYR A 274 11.93 14.86 0.16
C TYR A 274 12.68 13.95 1.16
N LYS A 275 13.72 14.50 1.80
CA LYS A 275 14.51 13.76 2.80
C LYS A 275 13.66 13.34 4.00
N VAL A 276 12.75 14.21 4.45
CA VAL A 276 11.81 13.90 5.54
C VAL A 276 10.89 12.74 5.15
N LEU A 277 10.33 12.77 3.93
CA LEU A 277 9.46 11.69 3.44
C LEU A 277 10.17 10.34 3.36
N ILE A 278 11.38 10.29 2.79
CA ILE A 278 12.16 9.05 2.73
C ILE A 278 12.51 8.54 4.14
N ASN A 279 12.92 9.44 5.04
CA ASN A 279 13.22 9.05 6.42
C ASN A 279 11.99 8.47 7.12
N ASN A 280 10.81 9.08 6.94
CA ASN A 280 9.56 8.57 7.49
C ASN A 280 9.19 7.21 6.88
N PHE A 281 9.33 7.05 5.56
CA PHE A 281 9.12 5.77 4.89
C PHE A 281 10.05 4.68 5.41
N LEU A 282 11.32 5.00 5.69
CA LEU A 282 12.27 4.07 6.30
C LEU A 282 11.84 3.66 7.71
N ILE A 283 11.32 4.59 8.51
CA ILE A 283 10.76 4.28 9.84
C ILE A 283 9.55 3.34 9.71
N CYS A 284 8.61 3.64 8.80
CA CYS A 284 7.45 2.77 8.55
C CYS A 284 7.90 1.38 8.09
N SER A 285 8.91 1.29 7.23
CA SER A 285 9.48 0.02 6.76
C SER A 285 10.09 -0.78 7.91
N ARG A 286 10.84 -0.13 8.81
CA ARG A 286 11.36 -0.80 10.02
C ARG A 286 10.25 -1.31 10.93
N ASN A 287 9.18 -0.53 11.11
CA ASN A 287 8.02 -0.97 11.89
C ASN A 287 7.30 -2.16 11.23
N PHE A 288 7.26 -2.20 9.90
CA PHE A 288 6.73 -3.35 9.14
C PHE A 288 7.58 -4.61 9.37
N LEU A 289 8.91 -4.49 9.33
CA LEU A 289 9.84 -5.58 9.66
C LEU A 289 9.70 -6.02 11.13
N LEU A 290 9.55 -5.05 12.04
CA LEU A 290 9.38 -5.29 13.46
C LEU A 290 8.16 -6.17 13.73
N ARG A 291 7.01 -5.88 13.10
CA ARG A 291 5.80 -6.71 13.22
C ARG A 291 6.04 -8.15 12.81
N HIS A 292 6.76 -8.39 11.71
CA HIS A 292 7.15 -9.74 11.28
C HIS A 292 8.01 -10.45 12.34
N ILE A 293 9.04 -9.77 12.84
CA ILE A 293 9.94 -10.32 13.88
C ILE A 293 9.16 -10.63 15.16
N GLN A 294 8.29 -9.72 15.60
CA GLN A 294 7.49 -9.90 16.82
C GLN A 294 6.55 -11.10 16.71
N ALA A 295 5.91 -11.31 15.56
CA ALA A 295 5.10 -12.50 15.31
C ALA A 295 5.94 -13.79 15.42
N LYS A 296 7.15 -13.81 14.84
CA LYS A 296 8.07 -14.96 14.94
C LYS A 296 8.54 -15.21 16.37
N VAL A 297 8.84 -14.15 17.12
CA VAL A 297 9.18 -14.26 18.55
C VAL A 297 8.04 -14.88 19.33
N VAL A 298 6.80 -14.41 19.13
CA VAL A 298 5.62 -14.94 19.82
C VAL A 298 5.35 -16.40 19.43
N GLU A 299 5.53 -16.75 18.16
CA GLU A 299 5.45 -18.13 17.67
C GLU A 299 6.46 -19.04 18.38
N TYR A 300 7.73 -18.62 18.46
CA TYR A 300 8.75 -19.39 19.18
C TYR A 300 8.45 -19.48 20.68
N VAL A 301 8.09 -18.37 21.34
CA VAL A 301 7.77 -18.37 22.77
C VAL A 301 6.60 -19.31 23.07
N TYR A 302 5.57 -19.33 22.22
CA TYR A 302 4.46 -20.27 22.32
C TYR A 302 4.94 -21.72 22.20
N LEU A 303 5.78 -22.04 21.22
CA LEU A 303 6.31 -23.40 21.01
C LEU A 303 7.11 -23.87 22.22
N PHE A 304 8.09 -23.09 22.69
CA PHE A 304 8.93 -23.46 23.84
C PHE A 304 8.12 -23.64 25.13
N ILE A 305 7.12 -22.78 25.39
CA ILE A 305 6.24 -22.93 26.55
C ILE A 305 5.36 -24.17 26.41
N SER A 306 4.86 -24.46 25.21
CA SER A 306 4.05 -25.66 24.94
C SER A 306 4.81 -26.97 25.14
N GLU A 307 6.14 -26.94 24.98
CA GLU A 307 7.05 -28.07 25.20
C GLU A 307 7.68 -28.08 26.60
N ALA A 308 7.26 -27.15 27.49
CA ALA A 308 7.79 -26.97 28.84
C ALA A 308 9.31 -26.64 28.91
N CYS A 309 9.88 -26.08 27.84
CA CYS A 309 11.28 -25.67 27.74
C CYS A 309 11.47 -24.20 28.18
N THR A 310 11.11 -23.86 29.41
CA THR A 310 11.13 -22.46 29.92
C THR A 310 12.44 -22.03 30.56
N GLU A 311 13.36 -22.97 30.83
CA GLU A 311 14.63 -22.70 31.51
C GLU A 311 15.71 -22.04 30.63
N GLU A 312 15.43 -21.92 29.32
CA GLU A 312 16.38 -21.32 28.40
C GLU A 312 16.51 -19.81 28.59
N LYS A 313 17.72 -19.37 28.98
CA LYS A 313 18.05 -17.92 29.08
C LYS A 313 17.76 -17.16 27.79
N TYR A 314 17.83 -17.83 26.64
CA TYR A 314 17.51 -17.28 25.33
C TYR A 314 16.04 -16.84 25.22
N LEU A 315 15.11 -17.63 25.75
CA LEU A 315 13.68 -17.36 25.73
C LEU A 315 13.32 -16.07 26.47
N PHE A 316 13.98 -15.82 27.61
CA PHE A 316 13.84 -14.58 28.38
C PHE A 316 14.30 -13.34 27.61
N HIS A 317 15.33 -13.48 26.77
CA HIS A 317 15.78 -12.39 25.90
C HIS A 317 14.80 -12.14 24.76
N LEU A 318 14.27 -13.20 24.14
CA LEU A 318 13.26 -13.11 23.09
C LEU A 318 11.97 -12.44 23.58
N ALA A 319 11.45 -12.82 24.74
CA ALA A 319 10.21 -12.26 25.28
C ALA A 319 10.28 -10.75 25.59
N LYS A 320 11.48 -10.17 25.74
CA LYS A 320 11.67 -8.72 25.91
C LYS A 320 11.46 -7.90 24.64
N PHE A 321 11.40 -8.54 23.46
CA PHE A 321 11.20 -7.85 22.18
C PHE A 321 9.73 -7.54 21.89
N VAL A 322 8.81 -8.05 22.71
CA VAL A 322 7.38 -7.95 22.50
C VAL A 322 6.72 -7.43 23.78
N ASN A 323 5.90 -6.41 23.66
CA ASN A 323 5.06 -5.95 24.77
C ASN A 323 3.84 -6.86 24.92
N ILE A 324 3.17 -6.81 26.09
CA ILE A 324 2.00 -7.67 26.35
C ILE A 324 0.91 -7.45 25.30
N ASP A 325 0.60 -6.20 24.95
CA ASP A 325 -0.42 -5.90 23.93
C ASP A 325 -0.05 -6.41 22.53
N GLU A 326 1.23 -6.29 22.16
CA GLU A 326 1.77 -6.80 20.88
C GLU A 326 1.71 -8.33 20.85
N ALA A 327 2.00 -8.99 21.98
CA ALA A 327 1.93 -10.44 22.13
C ALA A 327 0.49 -10.95 22.02
N VAL A 328 -0.48 -10.26 22.65
CA VAL A 328 -1.91 -10.56 22.53
C VAL A 328 -2.34 -10.51 21.07
N GLN A 329 -2.01 -9.43 20.35
CA GLN A 329 -2.36 -9.25 18.94
C GLN A 329 -1.74 -10.33 18.05
N CYS A 330 -0.44 -10.62 18.23
CA CYS A 330 0.25 -11.66 17.48
C CYS A 330 -0.34 -13.05 17.74
N LEU A 331 -0.53 -13.45 19.01
CA LEU A 331 -1.13 -14.73 19.37
C LEU A 331 -2.52 -14.89 18.74
N GLN A 332 -3.36 -13.85 18.82
CA GLN A 332 -4.69 -13.87 18.22
C GLN A 332 -4.60 -14.09 16.70
N LEU A 333 -3.75 -13.34 15.99
CA LEU A 333 -3.56 -13.49 14.55
C LEU A 333 -3.03 -14.88 14.17
N LEU A 334 -2.01 -15.38 14.87
CA LEU A 334 -1.35 -16.65 14.56
C LEU A 334 -2.29 -17.85 14.78
N ILE A 335 -3.09 -17.84 15.85
CA ILE A 335 -4.03 -18.92 16.18
C ILE A 335 -5.23 -18.92 15.23
N GLN A 336 -5.83 -17.75 15.00
CA GLN A 336 -6.99 -17.62 14.11
C GLN A 336 -6.70 -18.13 12.70
N ASN A 337 -5.47 -17.91 12.24
CA ASN A 337 -4.99 -18.29 10.90
C ASN A 337 -4.29 -19.66 10.85
N ARG A 338 -4.33 -20.44 11.94
CA ARG A 338 -3.75 -21.80 12.02
C ARG A 338 -2.26 -21.87 11.71
N ILE A 339 -1.52 -20.78 11.94
CA ILE A 339 -0.05 -20.85 12.04
C ILE A 339 0.30 -21.59 13.33
N ILE A 340 -0.37 -21.22 14.43
CA ILE A 340 -0.40 -22.00 15.65
C ILE A 340 -1.67 -22.86 15.63
N ALA A 341 -1.51 -24.19 15.70
CA ALA A 341 -2.65 -25.10 15.73
C ALA A 341 -3.34 -25.07 17.11
N PRO A 342 -4.63 -24.73 17.21
CA PRO A 342 -5.34 -24.75 18.48
C PRO A 342 -5.51 -26.19 18.97
N ARG A 343 -4.99 -26.45 20.18
CA ARG A 343 -5.14 -27.64 21.03
C ARG A 343 -6.10 -27.34 22.20
N GLU A 344 -6.53 -28.37 22.94
CA GLU A 344 -7.40 -28.22 24.13
C GLU A 344 -6.82 -27.23 25.17
N ASN A 345 -5.49 -27.24 25.36
CA ASN A 345 -4.79 -26.39 26.32
C ASN A 345 -4.35 -25.02 25.74
N THR A 346 -4.80 -24.62 24.56
CA THR A 346 -4.31 -23.38 23.89
C THR A 346 -4.47 -22.14 24.75
N LEU A 347 -5.61 -21.97 25.42
CA LEU A 347 -5.84 -20.80 26.28
C LEU A 347 -4.92 -20.77 27.49
N ASN A 348 -4.59 -21.95 28.03
CA ASN A 348 -3.65 -22.06 29.14
C ASN A 348 -2.24 -21.70 28.68
N ILE A 349 -1.80 -22.24 27.54
CA ILE A 349 -0.50 -21.88 26.94
C ILE A 349 -0.45 -20.38 26.61
N CYS A 350 -1.52 -19.79 26.05
CA CYS A 350 -1.58 -18.35 25.82
C CYS A 350 -1.45 -17.55 27.11
N ARG A 351 -2.11 -17.98 28.20
CA ARG A 351 -1.97 -17.36 29.51
C ARG A 351 -0.52 -17.43 30.01
N ASP A 352 0.11 -18.59 29.87
CA ASP A 352 1.49 -18.80 30.29
C ASP A 352 2.49 -17.97 29.48
N VAL A 353 2.28 -17.86 28.16
CA VAL A 353 3.04 -16.97 27.27
C VAL A 353 2.91 -15.52 27.71
N LEU A 354 1.68 -15.03 27.95
CA LEU A 354 1.46 -13.65 28.36
C LEU A 354 2.05 -13.34 29.75
N ASN A 355 1.93 -14.28 30.69
CA ASN A 355 2.57 -14.17 32.00
C ASN A 355 4.10 -14.16 31.88
N PHE A 356 4.67 -15.01 31.04
CA PHE A 356 6.10 -15.05 30.79
C PHE A 356 6.61 -13.73 30.19
N VAL A 357 5.94 -13.21 29.16
CA VAL A 357 6.26 -11.92 28.55
C VAL A 357 6.14 -10.77 29.57
N ARG A 358 5.13 -10.82 30.44
CA ARG A 358 4.96 -9.83 31.52
C ARG A 358 6.13 -9.84 32.49
N VAL A 359 6.51 -11.02 33.00
CA VAL A 359 7.65 -11.18 33.94
C VAL A 359 8.96 -10.70 33.30
N CYS A 360 9.21 -11.09 32.05
CA CYS A 360 10.41 -10.70 31.33
C CYS A 360 10.55 -9.18 31.18
N ASN A 361 9.43 -8.47 31.01
CA ASN A 361 9.40 -7.02 30.85
C ASN A 361 9.44 -6.25 32.19
N THR A 362 9.06 -6.87 33.32
CA THR A 362 9.15 -6.24 34.66
C THR A 362 10.56 -6.31 35.27
N ASP A 363 11.38 -7.29 34.90
CA ASP A 363 12.73 -7.51 35.44
C ASP A 363 13.80 -6.60 34.79
N SER A 364 13.68 -5.30 35.09
CA SER A 364 14.82 -4.39 35.03
C SER A 364 15.35 -4.12 36.44
N PRO A 365 16.64 -4.37 36.73
CA PRO A 365 17.21 -4.03 38.01
C PRO A 365 17.32 -2.51 38.07
N ARG A 366 16.28 -1.84 38.59
CA ARG A 366 16.41 -0.46 39.07
C ARG A 366 17.15 -0.53 40.40
N LYS A 367 18.46 -0.29 40.35
CA LYS A 367 19.09 0.41 41.46
C LYS A 367 18.48 1.81 41.50
N ASP A 368 18.16 2.22 42.72
CA ASP A 368 17.76 3.55 43.17
C ASP A 368 16.25 3.78 43.38
N ASN A 369 16.01 4.12 44.64
CA ASN A 369 14.74 4.37 45.31
C ASN A 369 13.91 5.47 44.65
N LYS A 370 12.59 5.33 44.82
CA LYS A 370 11.48 6.27 44.52
C LYS A 370 10.87 6.18 43.12
N SER A 371 9.89 5.29 42.96
CA SER A 371 8.57 5.56 42.37
C SER A 371 7.81 4.24 42.14
N SER A 372 7.10 3.79 43.17
CA SER A 372 6.04 2.78 43.07
C SER A 372 4.80 3.41 42.42
N SER A 373 4.72 3.44 41.09
CA SER A 373 3.50 3.92 40.41
C SER A 373 3.19 3.34 39.03
N SER A 374 3.97 2.39 38.48
CA SER A 374 3.69 1.85 37.14
C SER A 374 3.03 0.47 37.09
N LEU A 375 2.87 -0.24 38.23
CA LEU A 375 2.24 -1.57 38.26
C LEU A 375 0.70 -1.55 38.38
N ALA A 376 0.09 -0.44 38.79
CA ALA A 376 -1.34 -0.40 39.12
C ALA A 376 -2.27 -0.18 37.91
N ASN A 377 -1.74 0.10 36.72
CA ASN A 377 -2.53 0.52 35.56
C ASN A 377 -2.57 -0.46 34.38
N GLN A 378 -1.97 -1.65 34.47
CA GLN A 378 -2.07 -2.66 33.41
C GLN A 378 -3.20 -3.67 33.72
N PRO A 379 -4.10 -3.97 32.76
CA PRO A 379 -5.17 -4.93 32.98
C PRO A 379 -4.62 -6.32 33.36
N PRO A 380 -5.33 -7.10 34.20
CA PRO A 380 -5.00 -8.50 34.42
C PRO A 380 -4.91 -9.27 33.09
N VAL A 381 -4.01 -10.27 33.00
CA VAL A 381 -3.87 -11.11 31.79
C VAL A 381 -5.21 -11.78 31.46
N GLU A 382 -5.97 -12.13 32.50
CA GLU A 382 -7.32 -12.68 32.41
C GLU A 382 -8.28 -11.75 31.66
N THR A 383 -8.21 -10.42 31.87
CA THR A 383 -9.08 -9.48 31.15
C THR A 383 -8.63 -9.22 29.72
N MET A 384 -7.39 -9.54 29.36
CA MET A 384 -6.92 -9.51 27.96
C MET A 384 -7.36 -10.76 27.19
N LEU A 385 -7.50 -11.89 27.89
CA LEU A 385 -7.94 -13.16 27.32
C LEU A 385 -9.47 -13.28 27.21
N THR A 386 -10.27 -12.42 27.85
CA THR A 386 -11.75 -12.46 27.73
C THR A 386 -12.24 -12.26 26.30
N ASN A 387 -11.51 -11.50 25.50
CA ASN A 387 -11.84 -11.22 24.10
C ASN A 387 -11.08 -12.11 23.09
N PHE A 388 -10.37 -13.14 23.58
CA PHE A 388 -9.57 -14.02 22.72
C PHE A 388 -10.49 -14.91 21.87
N ASN A 389 -10.66 -14.56 20.61
CA ASN A 389 -11.45 -15.35 19.69
C ASN A 389 -10.58 -16.45 19.04
N LEU A 390 -10.77 -17.70 19.48
CA LEU A 390 -10.12 -18.90 18.95
C LEU A 390 -10.77 -19.44 17.66
N GLN A 391 -11.89 -18.86 17.23
CA GLN A 391 -12.54 -19.28 15.99
C GLN A 391 -11.62 -19.01 14.81
N LYS A 392 -11.71 -19.87 13.81
CA LYS A 392 -10.90 -19.79 12.60
C LYS A 392 -11.32 -18.54 11.81
N ASN A 393 -10.49 -17.52 11.79
CA ASN A 393 -10.53 -16.55 10.71
C ASN A 393 -9.52 -17.01 9.68
N VAL A 394 -10.01 -17.52 8.55
CA VAL A 394 -9.15 -17.66 7.39
C VAL A 394 -8.87 -16.24 6.92
N TYR A 395 -7.63 -15.77 7.08
CA TYR A 395 -7.12 -14.74 6.21
C TYR A 395 -7.19 -15.34 4.80
N VAL A 396 -8.33 -15.14 4.14
CA VAL A 396 -8.67 -15.79 2.88
C VAL A 396 -7.54 -15.50 1.92
N ASP A 397 -6.90 -16.58 1.42
CA ASP A 397 -5.85 -16.50 0.41
C ASP A 397 -6.32 -15.54 -0.68
N LYS A 398 -5.63 -14.40 -0.74
CA LYS A 398 -6.11 -13.24 -1.48
C LYS A 398 -5.81 -13.46 -2.94
N LYS A 399 -6.70 -12.96 -3.81
CA LYS A 399 -6.50 -12.76 -5.26
C LYS A 399 -5.08 -12.25 -5.63
N TYR A 400 -4.37 -11.58 -4.71
CA TYR A 400 -3.08 -10.94 -4.92
C TYR A 400 -1.93 -11.37 -3.97
N ASN A 401 -1.99 -12.53 -3.30
CA ASN A 401 -0.89 -13.07 -2.44
C ASN A 401 -0.25 -12.05 -1.47
N SER A 402 -1.03 -11.09 -0.98
CA SER A 402 -0.59 -10.08 -0.03
C SER A 402 -0.98 -10.50 1.38
N HIS A 403 0.00 -10.76 2.24
CA HIS A 403 -0.21 -11.17 3.63
C HIS A 403 0.30 -10.09 4.58
N PRO A 404 -0.34 -9.91 5.74
CA PRO A 404 0.23 -9.08 6.78
C PRO A 404 1.59 -9.66 7.18
N PRO A 405 2.53 -8.82 7.62
CA PRO A 405 3.88 -9.28 7.93
C PRO A 405 3.91 -10.39 8.97
N GLU A 406 2.94 -10.43 9.89
CA GLU A 406 2.81 -11.45 10.93
C GLU A 406 2.48 -12.85 10.37
N LEU A 407 1.82 -12.91 9.20
CA LEU A 407 1.34 -14.16 8.60
C LEU A 407 2.10 -14.55 7.32
N ASP A 408 2.99 -13.70 6.80
CA ASP A 408 3.76 -14.01 5.58
C ASP A 408 4.76 -15.15 5.87
N LYS A 409 4.61 -16.25 5.14
CA LYS A 409 5.46 -17.44 5.25
C LYS A 409 6.75 -17.32 4.45
N ASN A 410 6.83 -16.38 3.51
CA ASN A 410 8.03 -16.20 2.70
C ASN A 410 9.06 -15.36 3.49
N LEU A 411 9.95 -16.05 4.19
CA LEU A 411 10.98 -15.45 5.05
C LEU A 411 12.07 -14.71 4.25
N ASP A 412 12.32 -15.10 3.00
CA ASP A 412 13.42 -14.57 2.19
C ASP A 412 13.26 -13.06 1.95
N LYS A 413 12.02 -12.57 1.86
CA LYS A 413 11.73 -11.14 1.72
C LYS A 413 12.19 -10.32 2.92
N TYR A 414 12.24 -10.92 4.11
CA TYR A 414 12.56 -10.24 5.37
C TYR A 414 14.05 -10.32 5.73
N VAL A 415 14.87 -10.97 4.89
CA VAL A 415 16.33 -11.00 5.04
C VAL A 415 16.91 -9.67 4.55
N VAL A 416 16.72 -8.63 5.37
CA VAL A 416 17.17 -7.26 5.13
C VAL A 416 17.94 -6.74 6.35
N CYS A 417 18.79 -5.74 6.15
CA CYS A 417 19.41 -5.03 7.25
C CYS A 417 18.34 -4.32 8.09
N TYR A 418 18.27 -4.59 9.39
CA TYR A 418 17.30 -4.00 10.31
C TYR A 418 17.35 -2.48 10.34
N GLN A 419 18.55 -1.90 10.22
CA GLN A 419 18.71 -0.45 10.24
C GLN A 419 18.42 0.18 8.88
N CYS A 420 19.04 -0.27 7.78
CA CYS A 420 18.90 0.43 6.51
C CYS A 420 17.83 -0.17 5.58
N CYS A 421 17.22 -1.29 5.94
CA CYS A 421 16.18 -1.99 5.20
C CYS A 421 16.62 -2.53 3.82
N LYS A 422 17.91 -2.68 3.59
CA LYS A 422 18.50 -3.13 2.31
C LYS A 422 18.90 -4.60 2.36
N SER A 423 18.88 -5.28 1.22
CA SER A 423 19.29 -6.69 1.09
C SER A 423 20.21 -6.93 -0.10
N VAL A 424 20.01 -6.25 -1.23
CA VAL A 424 20.76 -6.52 -2.46
C VAL A 424 22.18 -5.98 -2.38
N GLY A 425 23.15 -6.84 -2.70
CA GLY A 425 24.57 -6.49 -2.69
C GLY A 425 25.13 -6.18 -1.29
N LYS A 426 24.52 -6.72 -0.24
CA LYS A 426 24.99 -6.60 1.15
C LYS A 426 25.31 -7.96 1.74
N GLU A 427 26.44 -8.04 2.43
CA GLU A 427 26.71 -9.13 3.36
C GLU A 427 25.97 -8.85 4.66
N LEU A 428 24.94 -9.65 4.93
CA LEU A 428 24.08 -9.51 6.09
C LEU A 428 24.59 -10.41 7.22
N ILE A 429 24.99 -9.79 8.32
CA ILE A 429 25.51 -10.48 9.51
C ILE A 429 24.39 -10.55 10.54
N PRO A 430 24.06 -11.74 11.07
CA PRO A 430 23.06 -11.86 12.13
C PRO A 430 23.49 -11.08 13.37
N CYS A 431 22.54 -10.50 14.07
CA CYS A 431 22.80 -9.81 15.32
C CYS A 431 23.41 -10.80 16.33
N PRO A 432 24.60 -10.53 16.90
CA PRO A 432 25.24 -11.45 17.85
C PRO A 432 24.45 -11.65 19.14
N ASN A 433 23.47 -10.76 19.40
CA ASN A 433 22.67 -10.75 20.61
C ASN A 433 21.36 -11.55 20.47
N CYS A 434 20.54 -11.26 19.46
CA CYS A 434 19.23 -11.91 19.32
C CYS A 434 19.14 -12.93 18.20
N TRP A 435 20.04 -12.87 17.21
CA TRP A 435 20.06 -13.74 16.01
C TRP A 435 18.80 -13.65 15.12
N MET A 436 17.82 -12.84 15.52
CA MET A 436 16.55 -12.63 14.81
C MET A 436 16.60 -11.54 13.73
N VAL A 437 17.60 -10.67 13.79
CA VAL A 437 17.74 -9.55 12.85
C VAL A 437 19.13 -9.50 12.25
N TYR A 438 19.25 -8.88 11.08
CA TYR A 438 20.50 -8.79 10.34
C TYR A 438 21.01 -7.35 10.25
N PHE A 439 22.32 -7.18 10.11
CA PHE A 439 22.96 -5.90 9.86
C PHE A 439 23.95 -5.99 8.71
N CYS A 440 23.94 -4.99 7.82
CA CYS A 440 24.90 -4.92 6.71
C CYS A 440 26.24 -4.26 7.08
N SER A 441 26.37 -3.72 8.31
CA SER A 441 27.61 -3.11 8.80
C SER A 441 27.55 -2.87 10.31
N GLU A 442 28.73 -2.71 10.93
CA GLU A 442 28.82 -2.27 12.33
C GLU A 442 28.15 -0.91 12.56
N ILE A 443 28.21 -0.02 11.58
CA ILE A 443 27.58 1.30 11.66
C ILE A 443 26.07 1.14 11.78
N CYS A 444 25.48 0.29 10.93
CA CYS A 444 24.05 -0.01 11.01
C CYS A 444 23.66 -0.63 12.36
N ASN A 445 24.48 -1.53 12.88
CA ASN A 445 24.30 -2.11 14.21
C ASN A 445 24.33 -1.01 15.29
N LYS A 446 25.40 -0.21 15.36
CA LYS A 446 25.56 0.88 16.33
C LYS A 446 24.45 1.93 16.24
N SER A 447 24.04 2.33 15.04
CA SER A 447 22.96 3.30 14.83
C SER A 447 21.60 2.76 15.28
N SER A 448 21.36 1.46 15.16
CA SER A 448 20.11 0.85 15.64
C SER A 448 19.97 0.93 17.17
N LEU A 449 21.09 0.81 17.88
CA LEU A 449 21.17 0.92 19.35
C LEU A 449 20.88 2.34 19.85
N GLN A 450 21.22 3.35 19.05
CA GLN A 450 20.99 4.76 19.38
C GLN A 450 19.59 5.23 19.01
N ALA A 451 18.97 4.66 17.97
CA ALA A 451 17.71 5.13 17.41
C ALA A 451 16.46 4.53 18.09
N SER A 452 16.61 3.50 18.92
CA SER A 452 15.50 2.76 19.49
C SER A 452 15.70 2.51 20.98
N GLU A 453 15.00 3.27 21.82
CA GLU A 453 14.91 2.98 23.26
C GLU A 453 14.28 1.60 23.52
N LYS A 454 13.37 1.14 22.63
CA LYS A 454 12.77 -0.21 22.65
C LYS A 454 13.78 -1.33 22.34
N TRP A 455 14.87 -1.05 21.61
CA TRP A 455 15.83 -2.06 21.12
C TRP A 455 17.22 -1.95 21.74
N LYS A 456 17.42 -1.16 22.81
CA LYS A 456 18.66 -1.24 23.59
C LYS A 456 18.76 -2.66 24.17
N PRO A 457 19.61 -3.55 23.64
CA PRO A 457 19.92 -4.79 24.31
C PRO A 457 20.58 -4.36 25.62
N LYS A 458 20.23 -5.00 26.74
CA LYS A 458 21.04 -4.86 27.96
C LYS A 458 22.39 -5.51 27.66
N ILE A 459 23.34 -4.69 27.21
CA ILE A 459 24.67 -5.06 26.68
C ILE A 459 25.43 -5.95 27.68
N ASP A 460 25.15 -5.84 28.98
CA ASP A 460 25.94 -6.52 30.00
C ASP A 460 25.61 -8.00 30.22
N LEU A 461 24.43 -8.51 29.80
CA LEU A 461 24.07 -9.93 30.01
C LEU A 461 24.39 -10.86 28.83
N LEU A 462 24.43 -10.34 27.60
CA LEU A 462 24.55 -11.14 26.37
C LEU A 462 25.99 -11.51 26.01
N HIS A 463 26.98 -10.75 26.50
CA HIS A 463 28.40 -11.14 26.43
C HIS A 463 28.70 -12.46 27.15
N SER A 464 27.84 -12.89 28.09
CA SER A 464 27.95 -14.20 28.75
C SER A 464 27.48 -15.37 27.87
N PHE A 465 26.58 -15.12 26.92
CA PHE A 465 25.97 -16.14 26.06
C PHE A 465 26.77 -16.38 24.78
N ALA A 466 27.34 -15.33 24.20
CA ALA A 466 28.25 -15.43 23.05
C ALA A 466 29.52 -16.26 23.33
N ARG A 467 29.90 -16.42 24.61
CA ARG A 467 30.99 -17.32 25.03
C ARG A 467 30.58 -18.79 25.14
N LYS A 468 29.28 -19.10 25.27
CA LYS A 468 28.78 -20.49 25.40
C LYS A 468 28.42 -21.15 24.07
N ILE A 469 28.12 -20.37 23.02
CA ILE A 469 27.92 -20.91 21.66
C ILE A 469 29.26 -21.21 20.95
N ARG A 470 30.40 -20.77 21.52
CA ARG A 470 31.77 -21.09 21.02
C ARG A 470 32.45 -22.26 21.74
N LEU A 471 31.67 -23.24 22.18
CA LEU A 471 32.09 -24.61 22.55
C LEU A 471 30.95 -25.51 22.03
N ASP A 472 30.89 -25.83 20.74
CA ASP A 472 31.64 -26.94 20.14
C ASP A 472 32.07 -26.67 18.69
N PRO A 473 33.37 -26.74 18.40
CA PRO A 473 33.89 -27.32 17.18
C PRO A 473 34.33 -28.77 17.47
N GLY A 474 33.39 -29.74 17.40
CA GLY A 474 33.73 -31.17 17.32
C GLY A 474 32.84 -32.13 18.13
N THR A 475 32.56 -33.29 17.50
CA THR A 475 31.83 -34.50 17.96
C THR A 475 30.29 -34.42 17.83
N ASN A 476 29.58 -35.20 17.00
CA ASN A 476 29.86 -36.36 16.14
C ASN A 476 29.15 -36.21 14.79
#